data_AF-A0A9E2DLL7-F1
#
_entry.id   AF-A0A9E2DLL7-F1
#
_cell.length_a   1.000
_cell.length_b   1.000
_cell.length_c   1.000
_cell.angle_alpha   90.00
_cell.angle_beta   90.00
_cell.angle_gamma   90.00
#
_symmetry.space_group_name_H-M   'P 1'
#
loop_
_entity.id
_entity.type
_entity.pdbx_description
1 polymer ?
#
loop_
_entity_poly.entity_id
_entity_poly.type
_entity_poly.pdbx_seq_one_letter_code
_entity_poly.pdbx_strand_id
1 'polypeptide(L)'
;MASILKHIENGGPGWLQGAMTLGGGSAITSLSIGAMFGFEFLWVQPVAMIIGCIMLFALAHQTLSTGQRPFVAMKQHLSPGLAWIWAIAALGSSIIWGFSHYPLAAGMLEEAIEVAFSFSLKGEGEDIGRQVYLFGLAVLVWIGCATTVWNYGKGASGVRLFENGIKILSLLIVVSFGWVVVSASLNGSVNWSVVLWGFVPHSLPDDALGVTTMMAALGTAVGINMTFVYGYTILRRGWGREDRELARYDIVLGLVIPYLIVTSLISIAAAASLYDGESSIQSRLAPAQAGAMFAAAGMGDFAGRLIFPLGVLGMAIGSLVMHMLT
;
A
#
# COMPACT_ATOMS: atom_id res chain seq x y z
N MET A 1 18.42 -7.60 27.10
CA MET A 1 17.93 -7.48 25.71
C MET A 1 16.68 -8.34 25.61
N ALA A 2 15.49 -7.74 25.53
CA ALA A 2 14.29 -8.54 25.32
C ALA A 2 14.35 -9.17 23.91
N SER A 3 14.03 -10.46 23.79
CA SER A 3 14.04 -11.16 22.50
C SER A 3 13.15 -10.43 21.48
N ILE A 4 13.55 -10.42 20.21
CA ILE A 4 12.76 -9.85 19.09
C ILE A 4 11.34 -10.43 19.08
N LEU A 5 11.18 -11.71 19.44
CA LEU A 5 9.86 -12.35 19.60
C LEU A 5 8.96 -11.60 20.59
N LYS A 6 9.51 -11.17 21.73
CA LYS A 6 8.75 -10.46 22.77
C LYS A 6 8.29 -9.08 22.28
N HIS A 7 9.03 -8.46 21.36
CA HIS A 7 8.62 -7.19 20.74
C HIS A 7 7.51 -7.41 19.69
N ILE A 8 7.51 -8.54 18.99
CA ILE A 8 6.45 -8.91 18.05
C ILE A 8 5.15 -9.23 18.80
N GLU A 9 5.22 -10.02 19.88
CA GLU A 9 4.06 -10.39 20.69
C GLU A 9 3.39 -9.19 21.36
N ASN A 10 4.19 -8.24 21.86
CA ASN A 10 3.68 -7.03 22.51
C ASN A 10 3.38 -5.89 21.54
N GLY A 11 3.75 -6.04 20.26
CA GLY A 11 3.48 -5.06 19.20
C GLY A 11 2.01 -5.00 18.78
N GLY A 12 1.72 -4.13 17.82
CA GLY A 12 0.38 -4.02 17.23
C GLY A 12 0.11 -2.68 16.55
N PRO A 13 0.34 -1.53 17.21
CA PRO A 13 0.09 -0.22 16.60
C PRO A 13 0.84 0.01 15.28
N GLY A 14 2.09 -0.44 15.16
CA GLY A 14 2.94 -0.34 13.98
C GLY A 14 2.52 -1.31 12.88
N TRP A 15 2.10 -2.53 13.24
CA TRP A 15 1.48 -3.48 12.30
C TRP A 15 0.18 -2.95 11.71
N LEU A 16 -0.61 -2.25 12.53
CA LEU A 16 -1.82 -1.55 12.08
C LEU A 16 -1.46 -0.46 11.06
N GLN A 17 -0.42 0.34 11.32
CA GLN A 17 0.06 1.33 10.35
C GLN A 17 0.56 0.65 9.06
N GLY A 18 1.33 -0.43 9.18
CA GLY A 18 1.81 -1.22 8.03
C GLY A 18 0.68 -1.68 7.12
N ALA A 19 -0.39 -2.25 7.69
CA ALA A 19 -1.56 -2.68 6.94
C ALA A 19 -2.32 -1.52 6.26
N MET A 20 -2.28 -0.32 6.84
CA MET A 20 -2.87 0.88 6.24
C MET A 20 -2.01 1.47 5.12
N THR A 21 -0.67 1.44 5.27
CA THR A 21 0.28 1.98 4.28
C THR A 21 0.44 1.05 3.07
N LEU A 22 0.44 -0.27 3.30
CA LEU A 22 0.59 -1.28 2.25
C LEU A 22 -0.75 -1.59 1.59
N GLY A 23 -1.32 -0.59 0.92
CA GLY A 23 -2.54 -0.71 0.13
C GLY A 23 -2.30 -0.84 -1.37
N GLY A 24 -3.39 -0.88 -2.12
CA GLY A 24 -3.36 -0.91 -3.59
C GLY A 24 -2.62 0.27 -4.20
N GLY A 25 -2.71 1.47 -3.61
CA GLY A 25 -1.97 2.64 -4.06
C GLY A 25 -0.44 2.44 -4.08
N SER A 26 0.12 1.95 -2.96
CA SER A 26 1.55 1.64 -2.86
C SER A 26 1.97 0.58 -3.89
N ALA A 27 1.18 -0.48 -4.07
CA ALA A 27 1.45 -1.50 -5.08
C ALA A 27 1.50 -0.94 -6.51
N ILE A 28 0.53 -0.10 -6.89
CA ILE A 28 0.49 0.53 -8.22
C ILE A 28 1.66 1.49 -8.40
N THR A 29 1.99 2.28 -7.38
CA THR A 29 3.14 3.19 -7.44
C THR A 29 4.46 2.43 -7.56
N SER A 30 4.68 1.37 -6.78
CA SER A 30 5.88 0.51 -6.90
C SER A 30 5.99 -0.10 -8.29
N LEU A 31 4.88 -0.62 -8.82
CA LEU A 31 4.82 -1.23 -10.14
C LEU A 31 5.14 -0.20 -11.23
N SER A 32 4.58 1.01 -11.11
CA SER A 32 4.81 2.13 -12.03
C SER A 32 6.26 2.58 -12.03
N ILE A 33 6.88 2.72 -10.86
CA ILE A 33 8.30 3.08 -10.76
C ILE A 33 9.17 2.07 -11.51
N GLY A 34 8.96 0.77 -11.25
CA GLY A 34 9.76 -0.27 -11.88
C GLY A 34 9.52 -0.36 -13.39
N ALA A 35 8.26 -0.29 -13.83
CA ALA A 35 7.94 -0.40 -15.25
C ALA A 35 8.40 0.82 -16.08
N MET A 36 8.39 2.02 -15.50
CA MET A 36 8.72 3.25 -16.24
C MET A 36 10.20 3.61 -16.16
N PHE A 37 10.88 3.33 -15.03
CA PHE A 37 12.26 3.77 -14.79
C PHE A 37 13.22 2.61 -14.55
N GLY A 38 12.77 1.38 -14.75
CA GLY A 38 13.57 0.20 -14.51
C GLY A 38 14.05 0.15 -13.06
N PHE A 39 15.36 -0.06 -12.88
CA PHE A 39 15.97 -0.12 -11.56
C PHE A 39 16.44 1.25 -11.04
N GLU A 40 16.36 2.34 -11.82
CA GLU A 40 17.01 3.61 -11.50
C GLU A 40 16.47 4.27 -10.22
N PHE A 41 15.14 4.24 -10.03
CA PHE A 41 14.47 4.94 -8.93
C PHE A 41 13.96 4.01 -7.81
N LEU A 42 14.59 2.85 -7.62
CA LEU A 42 14.22 1.94 -6.53
C LEU A 42 14.41 2.58 -5.15
N TRP A 43 15.33 3.53 -5.01
CA TRP A 43 15.62 4.26 -3.76
C TRP A 43 14.48 5.16 -3.27
N VAL A 44 13.56 5.58 -4.15
CA VAL A 44 12.52 6.56 -3.83
C VAL A 44 11.61 6.07 -2.71
N GLN A 45 11.13 4.83 -2.79
CA GLN A 45 10.22 4.27 -1.79
C GLN A 45 10.89 4.05 -0.42
N PRO A 46 12.12 3.49 -0.34
CA PRO A 46 12.88 3.46 0.90
C PRO A 46 13.09 4.82 1.55
N VAL A 47 13.48 5.83 0.77
CA VAL A 47 13.66 7.19 1.30
C VAL A 47 12.34 7.76 1.81
N ALA A 48 11.25 7.59 1.05
CA ALA A 48 9.92 8.02 1.47
C ALA A 48 9.50 7.37 2.81
N MET A 49 9.75 6.06 2.95
CA MET A 49 9.44 5.33 4.18
C MET A 49 10.31 5.78 5.36
N ILE A 50 11.60 6.06 5.14
CA ILE A 50 12.49 6.57 6.20
C ILE A 50 12.00 7.92 6.71
N ILE A 51 11.66 8.85 5.81
CA ILE A 51 11.11 10.17 6.17
C ILE A 51 9.83 10.00 7.01
N GLY A 52 8.93 9.15 6.54
CA GLY A 52 7.70 8.80 7.24
C GLY A 52 7.92 8.20 8.62
N CYS A 53 8.89 7.29 8.73
CA CYS A 53 9.26 6.63 9.97
C CYS A 53 9.83 7.60 11.01
N ILE A 54 10.65 8.57 10.58
CA ILE A 54 11.17 9.64 11.46
C ILE A 54 10.01 10.44 12.05
N MET A 55 9.02 10.81 11.23
CA MET A 55 7.82 11.51 11.70
C MET A 55 7.05 10.66 12.71
N LEU A 56 6.80 9.38 12.44
CA LEU A 56 6.10 8.48 13.35
C LEU A 56 6.86 8.26 14.66
N PHE A 57 8.20 8.18 14.64
CA PHE A 57 9.01 8.11 15.85
C PHE A 57 8.92 9.37 16.69
N ALA A 58 8.97 10.55 16.08
CA ALA A 58 8.79 11.81 16.79
C ALA A 58 7.41 11.88 17.44
N LEU A 59 6.37 11.45 16.72
CA LEU A 59 5.01 11.39 17.22
C LEU A 59 4.86 10.40 18.39
N ALA A 60 5.39 9.18 18.24
CA ALA A 60 5.41 8.17 19.30
C ALA A 60 6.09 8.73 20.55
N HIS A 61 7.27 9.33 20.36
CA HIS A 61 8.05 9.88 21.46
C HIS A 61 7.25 10.95 22.19
N GLN A 62 6.64 11.90 21.49
CA GLN A 62 5.86 12.96 22.12
C GLN A 62 4.63 12.41 22.85
N THR A 63 3.85 11.55 22.20
CA THR A 63 2.63 10.98 22.76
C THR A 63 2.92 10.11 23.98
N LEU A 64 3.92 9.23 23.93
CA LEU A 64 4.29 8.38 25.07
C LEU A 64 4.95 9.16 26.20
N SER A 65 5.63 10.28 25.90
CA SER A 65 6.25 11.15 26.91
C SER A 65 5.25 11.96 27.70
N THR A 66 4.22 12.45 27.03
CA THR A 66 3.25 13.39 27.62
C THR A 66 1.96 12.70 28.04
N GLY A 67 1.66 11.52 27.51
CA GLY A 67 0.35 10.89 27.63
C GLY A 67 -0.76 11.64 26.89
N GLN A 68 -0.42 12.67 26.09
CA GLN A 68 -1.38 13.51 25.40
C GLN A 68 -1.60 13.03 23.97
N ARG A 69 -2.87 13.07 23.55
CA ARG A 69 -3.26 12.79 22.16
C ARG A 69 -2.72 13.89 21.23
N PRO A 70 -2.24 13.54 20.02
CA PRO A 70 -1.64 14.51 19.08
C PRO A 70 -2.47 15.78 18.84
N PHE A 71 -3.78 15.64 18.63
CA PHE A 71 -4.69 16.77 18.46
C PHE A 71 -4.74 17.73 19.65
N VAL A 72 -4.80 17.16 20.87
CA VAL A 72 -4.85 17.94 22.10
C VAL A 72 -3.52 18.68 22.30
N ALA A 73 -2.40 18.01 22.06
CA ALA A 73 -1.09 18.61 22.14
C ALA A 73 -0.93 19.78 21.17
N MET A 74 -1.35 19.63 19.90
CA MET A 74 -1.32 20.70 18.91
C MET A 74 -2.22 21.89 19.29
N LYS A 75 -3.43 21.61 19.78
CA LYS A 75 -4.37 22.64 20.23
C LYS A 75 -3.83 23.47 21.40
N GLN A 76 -3.11 22.84 22.33
CA GLN A 76 -2.58 23.48 23.53
C GLN A 76 -1.27 24.23 23.30
N HIS A 77 -0.36 23.69 22.48
CA HIS A 77 1.02 24.19 22.37
C HIS A 77 1.29 25.00 21.10
N LEU A 78 0.44 24.92 20.07
CA LEU A 78 0.62 25.65 18.81
C LEU A 78 -0.50 26.67 18.60
N SER A 79 -1.68 26.22 18.18
CA SER A 79 -2.89 27.05 18.17
C SER A 79 -4.15 26.20 17.99
N PRO A 80 -5.29 26.60 18.57
CA PRO A 80 -6.56 25.90 18.35
C PRO A 80 -7.04 25.92 16.90
N GLY A 81 -6.79 27.02 16.17
CA GLY A 81 -7.18 27.15 14.77
C GLY A 81 -6.42 26.18 13.86
N LEU A 82 -5.08 26.11 14.01
CA LEU A 82 -4.27 25.17 13.22
C LEU A 82 -4.61 23.71 13.53
N ALA A 83 -4.91 23.39 14.80
CA ALA A 83 -5.33 22.05 15.17
C ALA A 83 -6.61 21.61 14.44
N TRP A 84 -7.61 22.48 14.33
CA TRP A 84 -8.84 22.19 13.59
C TRP A 84 -8.63 22.14 12.08
N ILE A 85 -7.83 23.05 11.51
CA ILE A 85 -7.46 22.99 10.08
C ILE A 85 -6.79 21.66 9.77
N TRP A 86 -5.85 21.24 10.62
CA TRP A 86 -5.16 19.97 10.49
C TRP A 86 -6.11 18.77 10.58
N ALA A 87 -7.04 18.76 11.54
CA ALA A 87 -8.04 17.69 11.67
C ALA A 87 -8.98 17.62 10.45
N ILE A 88 -9.45 18.77 9.95
CA ILE A 88 -10.31 18.85 8.76
C ILE A 88 -9.52 18.39 7.51
N ALA A 89 -8.26 18.82 7.37
CA ALA A 89 -7.39 18.38 6.29
C ALA A 89 -7.14 16.86 6.35
N ALA A 90 -6.95 16.30 7.54
CA ALA A 90 -6.77 14.87 7.72
C ALA A 90 -8.03 14.06 7.37
N LEU A 91 -9.20 14.57 7.75
CA LEU A 91 -10.49 13.97 7.35
C LEU A 91 -10.68 14.05 5.83
N GLY A 92 -10.47 15.22 5.23
CA GLY A 92 -10.57 15.42 3.78
C GLY A 92 -9.60 14.53 3.00
N SER A 93 -8.36 14.43 3.45
CA SER A 93 -7.36 13.53 2.87
C SER A 93 -7.77 12.06 2.96
N SER A 94 -8.33 11.62 4.09
CA SER A 94 -8.81 10.24 4.26
C SER A 94 -9.97 9.92 3.31
N ILE A 95 -10.88 10.89 3.10
CA ILE A 95 -11.98 10.76 2.14
C ILE A 95 -11.43 10.63 0.71
N ILE A 96 -10.55 11.55 0.29
CA ILE A 96 -9.95 11.54 -1.06
C ILE A 96 -9.19 10.23 -1.30
N TRP A 97 -8.42 9.79 -0.30
CA TRP A 97 -7.67 8.54 -0.35
C TRP A 97 -8.60 7.34 -0.53
N GLY A 98 -9.69 7.27 0.24
CA GLY A 98 -10.69 6.21 0.10
C GLY A 98 -11.35 6.19 -1.27
N PHE A 99 -11.69 7.37 -1.80
CA PHE A 99 -12.27 7.50 -3.15
C PHE A 99 -11.35 6.98 -4.26
N SER A 100 -10.03 7.09 -4.12
CA SER A 100 -9.09 6.54 -5.12
C SER A 100 -9.04 5.00 -5.13
N HIS A 101 -9.39 4.34 -4.01
CA HIS A 101 -9.31 2.90 -3.87
C HIS A 101 -10.52 2.16 -4.46
N TYR A 102 -11.71 2.77 -4.53
CA TYR A 102 -12.87 2.10 -5.15
C TYR A 102 -12.74 1.92 -6.66
N PRO A 103 -12.32 2.92 -7.47
CA PRO A 103 -12.06 2.73 -8.88
C PRO A 103 -10.94 1.72 -9.13
N LEU A 104 -9.91 1.71 -8.29
CA LEU A 104 -8.84 0.70 -8.35
C LEU A 104 -9.40 -0.70 -8.12
N ALA A 105 -10.17 -0.90 -7.05
CA ALA A 105 -10.80 -2.17 -6.72
C ALA A 105 -11.79 -2.62 -7.81
N ALA A 106 -12.58 -1.69 -8.36
CA ALA A 106 -13.50 -1.96 -9.46
C ALA A 106 -12.75 -2.40 -10.74
N GLY A 107 -11.65 -1.74 -11.09
CA GLY A 107 -10.82 -2.13 -12.22
C GLY A 107 -10.15 -3.49 -12.03
N MET A 108 -9.69 -3.81 -10.82
CA MET A 108 -9.17 -5.14 -10.50
C MET A 108 -10.28 -6.21 -10.57
N LEU A 109 -11.49 -5.89 -10.13
CA LEU A 109 -12.62 -6.80 -10.17
C LEU A 109 -13.11 -7.03 -11.62
N GLU A 110 -13.14 -5.99 -12.45
CA GLU A 110 -13.38 -6.09 -13.90
C GLU A 110 -12.37 -7.06 -14.54
N GLU A 111 -11.07 -6.89 -14.26
CA GLU A 111 -10.03 -7.80 -14.76
C GLU A 111 -10.23 -9.24 -14.28
N ALA A 112 -10.54 -9.45 -12.99
CA ALA A 112 -10.77 -10.79 -12.46
C ALA A 112 -11.99 -11.47 -13.11
N ILE A 113 -13.06 -10.70 -13.38
CA ILE A 113 -14.26 -11.20 -14.07
C ILE A 113 -13.94 -11.55 -15.52
N GLU A 114 -13.17 -10.73 -16.21
CA GLU A 114 -12.74 -10.99 -17.59
C GLU A 114 -11.94 -12.30 -17.68
N VAL A 115 -10.98 -12.51 -16.78
CA VAL A 115 -10.15 -13.72 -16.80
C VAL A 115 -10.95 -14.96 -16.41
N ALA A 116 -11.86 -14.85 -15.44
CA ALA A 116 -12.63 -15.98 -14.92
C ALA A 116 -13.82 -16.38 -15.81
N PHE A 117 -14.49 -15.41 -16.42
CA PHE A 117 -15.75 -15.60 -17.14
C PHE A 117 -15.70 -15.19 -18.61
N SER A 118 -14.55 -14.72 -19.10
CA SER A 118 -14.36 -14.22 -20.48
C SER A 118 -15.33 -13.10 -20.86
N PHE A 119 -15.79 -12.33 -19.89
CA PHE A 119 -16.67 -11.17 -20.08
C PHE A 119 -15.85 -9.88 -20.00
N SER A 120 -15.81 -9.10 -21.08
CA SER A 120 -15.04 -7.86 -21.14
C SER A 120 -15.84 -6.74 -21.81
N LEU A 121 -15.85 -5.56 -21.18
CA LEU A 121 -16.39 -4.31 -21.73
C LEU A 121 -15.26 -3.31 -22.05
N LYS A 122 -13.98 -3.74 -22.04
CA LYS A 122 -12.82 -2.84 -22.17
C LYS A 122 -12.65 -2.21 -23.56
N GLY A 123 -13.29 -2.77 -24.60
CA GLY A 123 -13.30 -2.22 -25.96
C GLY A 123 -14.18 -0.98 -26.14
N GLU A 124 -15.01 -0.67 -25.13
CA GLU A 124 -16.00 0.41 -25.11
C GLU A 124 -15.49 1.60 -24.26
N GLY A 125 -14.25 2.03 -24.51
CA GLY A 125 -13.45 2.88 -23.61
C GLY A 125 -14.07 4.22 -23.17
N GLU A 126 -15.05 4.74 -23.91
CA GLU A 126 -15.81 5.96 -23.59
C GLU A 126 -17.32 5.72 -23.44
N ASP A 127 -17.79 4.48 -23.57
CA ASP A 127 -19.22 4.22 -23.49
C ASP A 127 -19.69 4.33 -22.03
N ILE A 128 -20.82 5.02 -21.90
CA ILE A 128 -21.56 5.16 -20.64
C ILE A 128 -21.78 3.78 -20.00
N GLY A 129 -21.94 2.72 -20.82
CA GLY A 129 -22.10 1.33 -20.37
C GLY A 129 -20.95 0.84 -19.48
N ARG A 130 -19.69 0.99 -19.91
CA ARG A 130 -18.52 0.57 -19.12
C ARG A 130 -18.37 1.39 -17.85
N GLN A 131 -18.61 2.71 -17.91
CA GLN A 131 -18.54 3.57 -16.73
C GLN A 131 -19.59 3.19 -15.68
N VAL A 132 -20.81 2.88 -16.12
CA VAL A 132 -21.88 2.39 -15.24
C VAL A 132 -21.53 1.02 -14.65
N TYR A 133 -20.93 0.13 -15.44
CA TYR A 133 -20.45 -1.17 -14.97
C TYR A 133 -19.37 -1.03 -13.88
N LEU A 134 -18.32 -0.25 -14.14
CA LEU A 134 -17.25 0.01 -13.16
C LEU A 134 -17.78 0.71 -11.90
N PHE A 135 -18.72 1.65 -12.05
CA PHE A 135 -19.38 2.28 -10.93
C PHE A 135 -20.18 1.26 -10.11
N GLY A 136 -20.91 0.35 -10.76
CA GLY A 136 -21.61 -0.76 -10.11
C GLY A 136 -20.67 -1.66 -9.31
N LEU A 137 -19.52 -2.05 -9.89
CA LEU A 137 -18.50 -2.82 -9.18
C LEU A 137 -17.91 -2.05 -7.99
N ALA A 138 -17.64 -0.75 -8.15
CA ALA A 138 -17.15 0.10 -7.06
C ALA A 138 -18.14 0.18 -5.90
N VAL A 139 -19.44 0.32 -6.19
CA VAL A 139 -20.51 0.31 -5.19
C VAL A 139 -20.60 -1.06 -4.50
N LEU A 140 -20.47 -2.16 -5.23
CA LEU A 140 -20.44 -3.50 -4.64
C LEU A 140 -19.28 -3.68 -3.66
N VAL A 141 -18.08 -3.23 -4.03
CA VAL A 141 -16.91 -3.23 -3.15
C VAL A 141 -17.17 -2.38 -1.90
N TRP A 142 -17.75 -1.18 -2.08
CA TRP A 142 -18.11 -0.30 -0.96
C TRP A 142 -19.11 -0.96 -0.01
N ILE A 143 -20.16 -1.60 -0.52
CA ILE A 143 -21.14 -2.34 0.28
C ILE A 143 -20.44 -3.46 1.06
N GLY A 144 -19.54 -4.22 0.42
CA GLY A 144 -18.74 -5.26 1.07
C GLY A 144 -17.87 -4.72 2.22
N CYS A 145 -17.21 -3.59 2.00
CA CYS A 145 -16.41 -2.93 3.05
C CYS A 145 -17.30 -2.42 4.19
N ALA A 146 -18.36 -1.68 3.88
CA ALA A 146 -19.27 -1.09 4.87
C ALA A 146 -19.96 -2.16 5.73
N THR A 147 -20.42 -3.25 5.11
CA THR A 147 -21.03 -4.39 5.83
C THR A 147 -20.04 -5.11 6.73
N THR A 148 -18.78 -5.25 6.29
CA THR A 148 -17.71 -5.81 7.13
C THR A 148 -17.45 -4.95 8.35
N VAL A 149 -17.31 -3.63 8.15
CA VAL A 149 -17.06 -2.65 9.23
C VAL A 149 -18.22 -2.64 10.23
N TRP A 150 -19.47 -2.62 9.74
CA TRP A 150 -20.65 -2.62 10.59
C TRP A 150 -20.78 -3.88 11.46
N ASN A 151 -20.29 -5.01 10.95
CA ASN A 151 -20.33 -6.29 11.65
C ASN A 151 -19.06 -6.59 12.46
N TYR A 152 -18.04 -5.74 12.38
CA TYR A 152 -16.73 -5.93 13.02
C TYR A 152 -16.85 -6.11 14.54
N GLY A 153 -17.75 -5.36 15.19
CA GLY A 153 -18.01 -5.44 16.63
C GLY A 153 -18.84 -6.66 17.07
N LYS A 154 -19.47 -7.39 16.15
CA LYS A 154 -20.35 -8.52 16.47
C LYS A 154 -19.63 -9.88 16.47
N GLY A 155 -18.34 -9.92 16.13
CA GLY A 155 -17.53 -11.14 16.17
C GLY A 155 -17.99 -12.26 15.21
N ALA A 156 -18.79 -11.91 14.20
CA ALA A 156 -19.40 -12.85 13.26
C ALA A 156 -18.33 -13.62 12.46
N SER A 157 -18.58 -14.91 12.22
CA SER A 157 -17.67 -15.77 11.44
C SER A 157 -17.36 -15.21 10.06
N GLY A 158 -18.32 -14.48 9.45
CA GLY A 158 -18.15 -13.81 8.16
C GLY A 158 -17.05 -12.75 8.15
N VAL A 159 -16.87 -11.99 9.23
CA VAL A 159 -15.78 -10.98 9.32
C VAL A 159 -14.43 -11.67 9.32
N ARG A 160 -14.28 -12.77 10.07
CA ARG A 160 -13.02 -13.54 10.12
C ARG A 160 -12.69 -14.19 8.77
N LEU A 161 -13.70 -14.73 8.08
CA LEU A 161 -13.50 -15.29 6.74
C LEU A 161 -12.99 -14.21 5.77
N PHE A 162 -13.62 -13.04 5.80
CA PHE A 162 -13.24 -11.92 4.95
C PHE A 162 -11.83 -11.40 5.27
N GLU A 163 -11.50 -11.19 6.54
CA GLU A 163 -10.15 -10.78 6.97
C GLU A 163 -9.08 -11.80 6.55
N ASN A 164 -9.35 -13.10 6.74
CA ASN A 164 -8.43 -14.15 6.35
C ASN A 164 -8.29 -14.23 4.84
N GLY A 165 -9.38 -14.06 4.09
CA GLY A 165 -9.37 -13.98 2.63
C GLY A 165 -8.45 -12.87 2.13
N ILE A 166 -8.60 -11.66 2.66
CA ILE A 166 -7.73 -10.52 2.30
C ILE A 166 -6.27 -10.80 2.64
N LYS A 167 -5.97 -11.31 3.84
CA LYS A 167 -4.59 -11.64 4.23
C LYS A 167 -3.97 -12.68 3.30
N ILE A 168 -4.73 -13.70 2.93
CA ILE A 168 -4.29 -14.74 1.99
C ILE A 168 -4.03 -14.13 0.61
N LEU A 169 -4.96 -13.34 0.07
CA LEU A 169 -4.81 -12.71 -1.25
C LEU A 169 -3.60 -11.75 -1.29
N SER A 170 -3.44 -10.92 -0.25
CA SER A 170 -2.30 -10.01 -0.12
C SER A 170 -0.97 -10.75 0.04
N LEU A 171 -0.94 -11.84 0.82
CA LEU A 171 0.28 -12.65 0.94
C LEU A 171 0.62 -13.34 -0.39
N LEU A 172 -0.40 -13.86 -1.08
CA LEU A 172 -0.24 -14.57 -2.33
C LEU A 172 0.39 -13.66 -3.39
N ILE A 173 -0.08 -12.42 -3.55
CA ILE A 173 0.52 -11.50 -4.53
C ILE A 173 1.96 -11.14 -4.17
N VAL A 174 2.29 -10.93 -2.89
CA VAL A 174 3.68 -10.67 -2.47
C VAL A 174 4.59 -11.85 -2.79
N VAL A 175 4.14 -13.08 -2.50
CA VAL A 175 4.87 -14.31 -2.84
C VAL A 175 5.04 -14.44 -4.35
N SER A 176 4.00 -14.14 -5.13
CA SER A 176 4.05 -14.18 -6.59
C SER A 176 5.03 -13.15 -7.17
N PHE A 177 5.09 -11.94 -6.62
CA PHE A 177 6.12 -10.97 -7.01
C PHE A 177 7.52 -11.46 -6.66
N GLY A 178 7.69 -12.06 -5.47
CA GLY A 178 8.93 -12.74 -5.09
C GLY A 178 9.33 -13.83 -6.08
N TRP A 179 8.37 -14.64 -6.53
CA TRP A 179 8.60 -15.66 -7.55
C TRP A 179 9.04 -15.06 -8.88
N VAL A 180 8.41 -13.97 -9.34
CA VAL A 180 8.84 -13.27 -10.57
C VAL A 180 10.29 -12.80 -10.46
N VAL A 181 10.67 -12.19 -9.33
CA VAL A 181 12.06 -11.74 -9.09
C VAL A 181 13.03 -12.92 -9.14
N VAL A 182 12.71 -14.04 -8.47
CA VAL A 182 13.53 -15.25 -8.49
C VAL A 182 13.64 -15.81 -9.91
N SER A 183 12.52 -15.97 -10.62
CA SER A 183 12.49 -16.47 -11.99
C SER A 183 13.30 -15.58 -12.94
N ALA A 184 13.14 -14.26 -12.86
CA ALA A 184 13.88 -13.32 -13.69
C ALA A 184 15.38 -13.33 -13.36
N SER A 185 15.75 -13.51 -12.09
CA SER A 185 17.14 -13.67 -11.67
C SER A 185 17.76 -14.98 -12.19
N LEU A 186 17.02 -16.09 -12.17
CA LEU A 186 17.50 -17.38 -12.67
C LEU A 186 17.67 -17.38 -14.20
N ASN A 187 16.83 -16.63 -14.91
CA ASN A 187 16.89 -16.46 -16.35
C ASN A 187 17.98 -15.47 -16.81
N GLY A 188 18.73 -14.87 -15.88
CA GLY A 188 19.78 -13.89 -16.19
C GLY A 188 19.25 -12.52 -16.62
N SER A 189 17.95 -12.26 -16.48
CA SER A 189 17.30 -10.99 -16.85
C SER A 189 17.52 -9.88 -15.81
N VAL A 190 18.00 -10.24 -14.60
CA VAL A 190 18.24 -9.28 -13.51
C VAL A 190 19.73 -9.12 -13.25
N ASN A 191 20.24 -7.91 -13.45
CA ASN A 191 21.57 -7.55 -13.00
C ASN A 191 21.51 -6.98 -11.58
N TRP A 192 21.89 -7.82 -10.60
CA TRP A 192 21.88 -7.44 -9.18
C TRP A 192 22.79 -6.26 -8.84
N SER A 193 23.87 -6.01 -9.60
CA SER A 193 24.70 -4.83 -9.34
C SER A 193 23.92 -3.55 -9.66
N VAL A 194 23.13 -3.55 -10.74
CA VAL A 194 22.28 -2.42 -11.13
C VAL A 194 21.13 -2.26 -10.14
N VAL A 195 20.51 -3.35 -9.70
CA VAL A 195 19.46 -3.33 -8.67
C VAL A 195 19.97 -2.69 -7.38
N LEU A 196 21.14 -3.11 -6.89
CA LEU A 196 21.74 -2.56 -5.67
C LEU A 196 22.10 -1.07 -5.83
N TRP A 197 22.62 -0.68 -6.99
CA TRP A 197 22.87 0.73 -7.30
C TRP A 197 21.58 1.55 -7.36
N GLY A 198 20.49 0.96 -7.84
CA GLY A 198 19.16 1.58 -7.87
C GLY A 198 18.58 1.94 -6.51
N PHE A 199 19.04 1.27 -5.45
CA PHE A 199 18.68 1.62 -4.06
C PHE A 199 19.49 2.79 -3.49
N VAL A 200 20.51 3.27 -4.22
CA VAL A 200 21.30 4.44 -3.84
C VAL A 200 20.78 5.66 -4.60
N PRO A 201 20.38 6.74 -3.91
CA PRO A 201 19.99 7.98 -4.59
C PRO A 201 21.17 8.57 -5.37
N HIS A 202 21.14 8.46 -6.71
CA HIS A 202 22.22 8.94 -7.58
C HIS A 202 21.76 9.84 -8.73
N SER A 203 20.48 9.80 -9.11
CA SER A 203 19.88 10.60 -10.17
C SER A 203 18.49 11.09 -9.76
N LEU A 204 18.03 12.15 -10.43
CA LEU A 204 16.67 12.67 -10.34
C LEU A 204 16.06 12.66 -11.74
N PRO A 205 14.73 12.50 -11.86
CA PRO A 205 14.07 12.59 -13.16
C PRO A 205 14.16 14.03 -13.71
N ASP A 206 14.48 14.14 -15.00
CA ASP A 206 14.57 15.43 -15.71
C ASP A 206 13.28 15.80 -16.46
N ASP A 207 12.33 14.86 -16.56
CA ASP A 207 11.06 15.04 -17.24
C ASP A 207 9.89 15.24 -16.26
N ALA A 208 8.84 15.94 -16.71
CA ALA A 208 7.70 16.27 -15.85
C ALA A 208 6.93 15.04 -15.33
N LEU A 209 6.89 13.95 -16.11
CA LEU A 209 6.20 12.72 -15.71
C LEU A 209 7.00 11.97 -14.63
N GLY A 210 8.32 11.89 -14.79
CA GLY A 210 9.26 11.39 -13.80
C GLY A 210 9.18 12.14 -12.49
N VAL A 211 9.25 13.48 -12.53
CA VAL A 211 9.11 14.31 -11.33
C VAL A 211 7.76 14.08 -10.66
N THR A 212 6.67 14.05 -11.43
CA THR A 212 5.32 13.81 -10.87
C THR A 212 5.22 12.43 -10.22
N THR A 213 5.77 11.40 -10.85
CA THR A 213 5.73 10.02 -10.32
C THR A 213 6.57 9.88 -9.05
N MET A 214 7.78 10.44 -9.05
CA MET A 214 8.66 10.44 -7.88
C MET A 214 8.02 11.20 -6.71
N MET A 215 7.47 12.39 -6.96
CA MET A 215 6.79 13.18 -5.93
C MET A 215 5.52 12.49 -5.42
N ALA A 216 4.78 11.80 -6.29
CA ALA A 216 3.65 10.98 -5.89
C ALA A 216 4.10 9.84 -4.95
N ALA A 217 5.18 9.13 -5.28
CA ALA A 217 5.72 8.06 -4.45
C ALA A 217 6.25 8.54 -3.09
N LEU A 218 6.92 9.69 -3.06
CA LEU A 218 7.35 10.33 -1.82
C LEU A 218 6.15 10.74 -0.96
N GLY A 219 5.10 11.29 -1.59
CA GLY A 219 3.90 11.76 -0.91
C GLY A 219 2.96 10.66 -0.39
N THR A 220 2.99 9.45 -0.99
CA THR A 220 2.10 8.34 -0.60
C THR A 220 2.65 7.45 0.51
N ALA A 221 3.91 7.63 0.92
CA ALA A 221 4.52 6.75 1.93
C ALA A 221 3.91 6.86 3.33
N VAL A 222 3.43 8.06 3.74
CA VAL A 222 2.72 8.22 5.01
C VAL A 222 1.53 9.15 4.86
N GLY A 223 0.35 8.64 5.20
CA GLY A 223 -0.88 9.42 5.20
C GLY A 223 -0.97 10.35 6.41
N ILE A 224 -1.51 11.54 6.21
CA ILE A 224 -1.74 12.51 7.30
C ILE A 224 -2.59 11.91 8.43
N ASN A 225 -3.55 11.02 8.13
CA ASN A 225 -4.39 10.38 9.15
C ASN A 225 -3.60 9.45 10.09
N MET A 226 -2.50 8.87 9.62
CA MET A 226 -1.64 8.00 10.43
C MET A 226 -1.11 8.71 11.67
N THR A 227 -0.90 10.03 11.59
CA THR A 227 -0.47 10.85 12.73
C THR A 227 -1.50 10.89 13.86
N PHE A 228 -2.80 10.79 13.54
CA PHE A 228 -3.85 10.67 14.55
C PHE A 228 -3.97 9.22 15.01
N VAL A 229 -4.22 8.31 14.07
CA VAL A 229 -4.52 6.90 14.37
C VAL A 229 -3.42 6.27 15.21
N TYR A 230 -2.15 6.47 14.85
CA TYR A 230 -1.04 5.89 15.58
C TYR A 230 -0.96 6.40 17.03
N GLY A 231 -0.98 7.73 17.23
CA GLY A 231 -0.92 8.33 18.56
C GLY A 231 -2.08 7.93 19.46
N TYR A 232 -3.29 7.77 18.90
CA TYR A 232 -4.45 7.31 19.68
C TYR A 232 -4.37 5.82 19.99
N THR A 233 -3.84 5.01 19.06
CA THR A 233 -3.72 3.55 19.22
C THR A 233 -2.70 3.17 20.29
N ILE A 234 -1.54 3.82 20.31
CA ILE A 234 -0.53 3.56 21.36
C ILE A 234 -1.05 3.92 22.75
N LEU A 235 -1.79 5.03 22.89
CA LEU A 235 -2.42 5.38 24.17
C LEU A 235 -3.55 4.41 24.55
N ARG A 236 -4.36 3.95 23.59
CA ARG A 236 -5.43 2.97 23.83
C ARG A 236 -4.87 1.61 24.28
N ARG A 237 -3.66 1.25 23.84
CA ARG A 237 -2.92 0.07 24.31
C ARG A 237 -2.33 0.23 25.71
N GLY A 238 -2.45 1.42 26.32
CA GLY A 238 -1.88 1.72 27.62
C GLY A 238 -0.38 1.94 27.60
N TRP A 239 0.23 2.12 26.43
CA TRP A 239 1.67 2.37 26.32
C TRP A 239 2.03 3.74 26.90
N GLY A 240 3.15 3.79 27.61
CA GLY A 240 3.67 4.98 28.27
C GLY A 240 5.14 5.24 27.98
N ARG A 241 5.80 5.98 28.89
CA ARG A 241 7.22 6.36 28.75
C ARG A 241 8.17 5.17 28.66
N GLU A 242 7.84 4.08 29.34
CA GLU A 242 8.63 2.86 29.40
C GLU A 242 8.59 2.08 28.08
N ASP A 243 7.51 2.22 27.30
CA ASP A 243 7.27 1.50 26.04
C ASP A 243 7.84 2.21 24.81
N ARG A 244 8.62 3.29 24.98
CA ARG A 244 9.18 4.04 23.83
C ARG A 244 10.10 3.19 22.96
N GLU A 245 10.87 2.30 23.57
CA GLU A 245 11.72 1.37 22.83
C GLU A 245 10.86 0.36 22.05
N LEU A 246 9.83 -0.20 22.70
CA LEU A 246 8.86 -1.09 22.06
C LEU A 246 8.21 -0.41 20.86
N ALA A 247 7.78 0.85 20.98
CA ALA A 247 7.17 1.60 19.88
C ALA A 247 8.09 1.77 18.66
N ARG A 248 9.40 1.93 18.88
CA ARG A 248 10.38 1.99 17.78
C ARG A 248 10.49 0.66 17.05
N TYR A 249 10.65 -0.43 17.79
CA TYR A 249 10.69 -1.78 17.19
C TYR A 249 9.38 -2.12 16.50
N ASP A 250 8.24 -1.77 17.08
CA ASP A 250 6.91 -2.03 16.54
C ASP A 250 6.68 -1.32 15.19
N ILE A 251 7.10 -0.05 15.04
CA ILE A 251 7.07 0.64 13.74
C ILE A 251 8.02 -0.04 12.73
N VAL A 252 9.25 -0.37 13.13
CA VAL A 252 10.23 -0.94 12.20
C VAL A 252 9.77 -2.32 11.70
N LEU A 253 9.36 -3.19 12.62
CA LEU A 253 8.94 -4.56 12.32
C LEU A 253 7.56 -4.60 11.65
N GLY A 254 6.63 -3.74 12.06
CA GLY A 254 5.24 -3.78 11.59
C GLY A 254 4.95 -2.92 10.37
N LEU A 255 5.74 -1.88 10.11
CA LEU A 255 5.55 -0.96 8.98
C LEU A 255 6.76 -0.93 8.04
N VAL A 256 7.95 -0.57 8.55
CA VAL A 256 9.11 -0.27 7.67
C VAL A 256 9.58 -1.50 6.90
N ILE A 257 9.90 -2.60 7.60
CA ILE A 257 10.43 -3.81 6.96
C ILE A 257 9.42 -4.41 5.97
N PRO A 258 8.14 -4.63 6.33
CA PRO A 258 7.14 -5.12 5.38
C PRO A 258 7.02 -4.21 4.16
N TYR A 259 7.03 -2.89 4.36
CA TYR A 259 6.90 -1.93 3.27
C TYR A 259 8.09 -2.01 2.31
N LEU A 260 9.31 -1.97 2.83
CA LEU A 260 10.52 -2.06 2.02
C LEU A 260 10.56 -3.36 1.21
N ILE A 261 10.23 -4.50 1.84
CA ILE A 261 10.24 -5.80 1.15
C ILE A 261 9.20 -5.81 0.03
N VAL A 262 7.94 -5.52 0.35
CA VAL A 262 6.85 -5.63 -0.62
C VAL A 262 7.06 -4.65 -1.78
N THR A 263 7.36 -3.39 -1.50
CA THR A 263 7.55 -2.38 -2.55
C THR A 263 8.76 -2.68 -3.43
N SER A 264 9.86 -3.16 -2.84
CA SER A 264 11.05 -3.56 -3.59
C SER A 264 10.78 -4.75 -4.50
N LEU A 265 10.09 -5.79 -4.00
CA LEU A 265 9.75 -6.95 -4.82
C LEU A 265 8.88 -6.56 -6.01
N ILE A 266 7.87 -5.71 -5.80
CA ILE A 266 6.99 -5.22 -6.86
C ILE A 266 7.79 -4.41 -7.89
N SER A 267 8.61 -3.45 -7.45
CA SER A 267 9.37 -2.60 -8.36
C SER A 267 10.44 -3.37 -9.12
N ILE A 268 11.16 -4.29 -8.49
CA ILE A 268 12.17 -5.13 -9.17
C ILE A 268 11.48 -6.06 -10.18
N ALA A 269 10.37 -6.68 -9.82
CA ALA A 269 9.62 -7.53 -10.73
C ALA A 269 9.13 -6.75 -11.96
N ALA A 270 8.55 -5.57 -11.75
CA ALA A 270 8.11 -4.69 -12.84
C ALA A 270 9.27 -4.24 -13.73
N ALA A 271 10.39 -3.82 -13.12
CA ALA A 271 11.58 -3.43 -13.86
C ALA A 271 12.19 -4.57 -14.67
N ALA A 272 12.16 -5.80 -14.15
CA ALA A 272 12.73 -6.95 -14.84
C ALA A 272 11.87 -7.47 -16.00
N SER A 273 10.59 -7.11 -16.05
CA SER A 273 9.61 -7.74 -16.96
C SER A 273 8.83 -6.78 -17.85
N LEU A 274 8.65 -5.52 -17.42
CA LEU A 274 7.81 -4.53 -18.08
C LEU A 274 8.59 -3.31 -18.56
N TYR A 275 9.81 -3.08 -18.05
CA TYR A 275 10.64 -1.97 -18.51
C TYR A 275 11.26 -2.30 -19.88
N ASP A 276 10.94 -1.49 -20.88
CA ASP A 276 11.45 -1.62 -22.25
C ASP A 276 12.44 -0.52 -22.65
N GLY A 277 12.66 0.50 -21.79
CA GLY A 277 13.58 1.61 -22.04
C GLY A 277 13.13 2.61 -23.10
N GLU A 278 12.00 2.39 -23.78
CA GLU A 278 11.56 3.18 -24.93
C GLU A 278 10.14 3.74 -24.77
N SER A 279 9.26 3.08 -24.01
CA SER A 279 7.88 3.53 -23.86
C SER A 279 7.68 4.42 -22.63
N SER A 280 7.23 5.66 -22.89
CA SER A 280 6.56 6.45 -21.86
C SER A 280 5.20 5.79 -21.61
N ILE A 281 5.15 4.80 -20.70
CA ILE A 281 3.91 4.13 -20.30
C ILE A 281 3.06 5.11 -19.48
N GLN A 282 2.52 6.11 -20.17
CA GLN A 282 1.61 7.13 -19.66
C GLN A 282 0.18 6.58 -19.59
N SER A 283 -0.07 5.43 -20.23
CA SER A 283 -1.26 4.61 -20.00
C SER A 283 -0.96 3.68 -18.82
N ARG A 284 -1.42 4.10 -17.62
CA ARG A 284 -1.46 3.30 -16.38
C ARG A 284 -1.33 1.81 -16.67
N LEU A 285 -0.24 1.18 -16.25
CA LEU A 285 -0.01 -0.27 -16.34
C LEU A 285 -1.34 -1.01 -16.31
N ALA A 286 -1.76 -1.50 -17.47
CA ALA A 286 -3.05 -2.16 -17.56
C ALA A 286 -2.96 -3.40 -16.65
N PRO A 287 -4.00 -3.72 -15.86
CA PRO A 287 -3.92 -4.86 -14.96
C PRO A 287 -3.60 -6.17 -15.70
N ALA A 288 -4.04 -6.28 -16.96
CA ALA A 288 -3.66 -7.32 -17.91
C ALA A 288 -2.14 -7.44 -18.15
N GLN A 289 -1.40 -6.33 -18.29
CA GLN A 289 0.06 -6.33 -18.48
C GLN A 289 0.78 -6.81 -17.21
N ALA A 290 0.32 -6.36 -16.05
CA ALA A 290 0.85 -6.84 -14.78
C ALA A 290 0.58 -8.35 -14.58
N GLY A 291 -0.59 -8.84 -15.02
CA GLY A 291 -0.91 -10.27 -15.07
C GLY A 291 0.01 -11.08 -15.99
N ALA A 292 0.38 -10.52 -17.14
CA ALA A 292 1.26 -11.16 -18.11
C ALA A 292 2.68 -11.43 -17.57
N MET A 293 3.21 -10.54 -16.72
CA MET A 293 4.50 -10.76 -16.04
C MET A 293 4.52 -12.07 -15.23
N PHE A 294 3.43 -12.37 -14.51
CA PHE A 294 3.33 -13.61 -13.73
C PHE A 294 3.22 -14.85 -14.63
N ALA A 295 2.51 -14.74 -15.75
CA ALA A 295 2.43 -15.80 -16.75
C ALA A 295 3.81 -16.09 -17.37
N ALA A 296 4.57 -15.04 -17.70
CA ALA A 296 5.93 -15.13 -18.23
C ALA A 296 6.92 -15.78 -17.23
N ALA A 297 6.69 -15.62 -15.93
CA ALA A 297 7.44 -16.30 -14.87
C ALA A 297 7.03 -17.79 -14.67
N GLY A 298 6.25 -18.37 -15.58
CA GLY A 298 5.91 -19.80 -15.56
C GLY A 298 4.74 -20.18 -14.66
N MET A 299 3.96 -19.21 -14.14
CA MET A 299 2.79 -19.51 -13.29
C MET A 299 1.53 -19.87 -14.09
N GLY A 300 1.62 -19.94 -15.43
CA GLY A 300 0.49 -20.23 -16.32
C GLY A 300 -0.39 -18.99 -16.56
N ASP A 301 -1.01 -18.93 -17.74
CA ASP A 301 -1.73 -17.73 -18.19
C ASP A 301 -2.95 -17.40 -17.31
N PHE A 302 -3.74 -18.42 -16.95
CA PHE A 302 -4.92 -18.23 -16.11
C PHE A 302 -4.58 -17.77 -14.69
N ALA A 303 -3.66 -18.48 -14.01
CA ALA A 303 -3.30 -18.13 -12.64
C ALA A 303 -2.53 -16.80 -12.60
N GLY A 304 -1.57 -16.58 -13.51
CA GLY A 304 -0.80 -15.34 -13.57
C GLY A 304 -1.68 -14.09 -13.73
N ARG A 305 -2.70 -14.17 -14.60
CA ARG A 305 -3.64 -13.06 -14.82
C ARG A 305 -4.64 -12.86 -13.69
N LEU A 306 -4.92 -13.85 -12.85
CA LEU A 306 -5.81 -13.70 -11.67
C LEU A 306 -5.08 -13.24 -10.41
N ILE A 307 -3.82 -13.64 -10.24
CA ILE A 307 -3.02 -13.33 -9.04
C ILE A 307 -2.93 -11.83 -8.81
N PHE A 308 -2.62 -11.07 -9.86
CA PHE A 308 -2.47 -9.62 -9.77
C PHE A 308 -3.77 -8.91 -9.35
N PRO A 309 -4.89 -9.04 -10.10
CA PRO A 309 -6.12 -8.34 -9.76
C PRO A 309 -6.65 -8.77 -8.40
N LEU A 310 -6.66 -10.06 -8.06
CA LEU A 310 -7.18 -10.51 -6.76
C LEU A 310 -6.29 -10.05 -5.60
N GLY A 311 -4.98 -10.03 -5.79
CA GLY A 311 -4.05 -9.53 -4.79
C GLY A 311 -4.17 -8.03 -4.53
N VAL A 312 -4.16 -7.21 -5.59
CA VAL A 312 -4.35 -5.76 -5.48
C VAL A 312 -5.74 -5.43 -4.93
N LEU A 313 -6.77 -6.18 -5.32
CA LEU A 313 -8.11 -6.09 -4.75
C LEU A 313 -8.10 -6.36 -3.25
N GLY A 314 -7.44 -7.45 -2.81
CA GLY A 314 -7.25 -7.78 -1.40
C GLY A 314 -6.58 -6.65 -0.64
N MET A 315 -5.48 -6.11 -1.16
CA MET A 315 -4.76 -4.97 -0.57
C MET A 315 -5.64 -3.72 -0.48
N ALA A 316 -6.35 -3.37 -1.55
CA ALA A 316 -7.22 -2.19 -1.59
C ALA A 316 -8.39 -2.31 -0.59
N ILE A 317 -9.08 -3.45 -0.57
CA ILE A 317 -10.19 -3.71 0.36
C ILE A 317 -9.67 -3.74 1.81
N GLY A 318 -8.53 -4.39 2.04
CA GLY A 318 -7.89 -4.44 3.35
C GLY A 318 -7.65 -3.06 3.90
N SER A 319 -6.97 -2.20 3.14
CA SER A 319 -6.69 -0.84 3.58
C SER A 319 -7.97 0.00 3.73
N LEU A 320 -8.98 -0.17 2.87
CA LEU A 320 -10.30 0.50 3.01
C LEU A 320 -11.00 0.14 4.33
N VAL A 321 -11.08 -1.15 4.66
CA VAL A 321 -11.71 -1.61 5.91
C VAL A 321 -10.94 -1.11 7.12
N MET A 322 -9.61 -1.18 7.10
CA MET A 322 -8.79 -0.66 8.21
C MET A 322 -8.98 0.84 8.41
N HIS A 323 -9.07 1.63 7.33
CA HIS A 323 -9.32 3.07 7.43
C HIS A 323 -10.72 3.43 7.93
N MET A 324 -11.74 2.61 7.64
CA MET A 324 -13.10 2.83 8.15
C MET A 324 -13.26 2.45 9.63
N LEU A 325 -12.39 1.58 10.16
CA LEU A 325 -12.43 1.12 11.55
C LEU A 325 -11.75 2.08 12.53
N THR A 326 -10.95 3.03 12.05
CA THR A 326 -10.15 3.96 12.85
C THR A 326 -10.67 5.38 12.79
#